data_AF-A0A0L7SX74-F1
#
_entry.id   AF-A0A0L7SX74-F1
#
_cell.length_a   1.000
_cell.length_b   1.000
_cell.length_c   1.000
_cell.angle_alpha   90.00
_cell.angle_beta   90.00
_cell.angle_gamma   90.00
#
_symmetry.space_group_name_H-M   'P 1'
#
loop_
_entity.id
_entity.type
_entity.pdbx_description
1 polymer ?
#
loop_
_entity_poly.entity_id
_entity_poly.type
_entity_poly.pdbx_seq_one_letter_code
_entity_poly.pdbx_strand_id
1 'polypeptide(L)'
;MKKILVGCMVLLSASCADFQKTVGDQMKAVNAALNTKSTSTPQTMASAKQNGTITNQQCKDSVGKTKAYFEQLIGFKLDASNSSGYTSFSETYNLRISDRKDRLGGNFAICILSIDPQTSKVTMFSMPT
;
A
#
# COMPACT_ATOMS: atom_id res chain seq x y z
N MET A 1 11.86 23.58 -63.01
CA MET A 1 10.44 23.40 -63.40
C MET A 1 10.29 22.08 -64.15
N LYS A 2 9.19 21.34 -63.87
CA LYS A 2 8.55 20.22 -64.63
C LYS A 2 9.30 18.85 -64.66
N LYS A 3 8.81 17.78 -63.99
CA LYS A 3 7.66 16.86 -64.29
C LYS A 3 8.03 15.91 -65.46
N ILE A 4 7.92 14.57 -65.50
CA ILE A 4 7.00 13.50 -65.01
C ILE A 4 7.70 12.15 -65.42
N LEU A 5 7.88 11.11 -64.59
CA LEU A 5 6.97 10.01 -64.16
C LEU A 5 7.00 8.74 -65.06
N VAL A 6 6.87 7.57 -64.40
CA VAL A 6 6.49 6.21 -64.87
C VAL A 6 7.66 5.32 -65.33
N GLY A 7 7.88 4.10 -64.80
CA GLY A 7 7.16 3.30 -63.81
C GLY A 7 7.71 1.86 -63.76
N CYS A 8 7.44 1.14 -62.66
CA CYS A 8 7.02 -0.26 -62.69
C CYS A 8 6.59 -0.71 -61.29
N MET A 9 5.34 -1.16 -61.23
CA MET A 9 4.73 -1.97 -60.18
C MET A 9 5.66 -3.06 -59.66
N VAL A 10 5.65 -3.31 -58.34
CA VAL A 10 5.14 -4.57 -57.78
C VAL A 10 4.50 -4.26 -56.41
N LEU A 11 3.17 -4.28 -56.37
CA LEU A 11 2.42 -4.62 -55.18
C LEU A 11 2.49 -6.14 -55.03
N LEU A 12 2.96 -6.68 -53.91
CA LEU A 12 2.59 -8.02 -53.43
C LEU A 12 2.75 -8.06 -51.91
N SER A 13 1.61 -7.76 -51.28
CA SER A 13 1.14 -8.17 -49.96
C SER A 13 1.84 -9.38 -49.33
N ALA A 14 2.61 -9.14 -48.27
CA ALA A 14 2.99 -10.16 -47.29
C ALA A 14 3.02 -9.53 -45.89
N SER A 15 1.90 -8.98 -45.43
CA SER A 15 1.85 -8.30 -44.13
C SER A 15 0.47 -8.41 -43.51
N CYS A 16 0.11 -9.59 -43.01
CA CYS A 16 -1.02 -9.78 -42.07
C CYS A 16 -0.95 -11.14 -41.35
N ALA A 17 -0.51 -12.20 -42.04
CA ALA A 17 -0.53 -13.57 -41.48
C ALA A 17 0.54 -13.80 -40.41
N ASP A 18 1.76 -13.29 -40.61
CA ASP A 18 2.87 -13.50 -39.67
C ASP A 18 2.69 -12.73 -38.36
N PHE A 19 2.09 -11.54 -38.40
CA PHE A 19 1.81 -10.76 -37.18
C PHE A 19 0.78 -11.46 -36.28
N GLN A 20 -0.29 -12.03 -36.86
CA GLN A 20 -1.32 -12.74 -36.07
C GLN A 20 -0.76 -13.99 -35.38
N LYS A 21 0.16 -14.72 -36.02
CA LYS A 21 0.84 -15.86 -35.39
C LYS A 21 1.74 -15.41 -34.23
N THR A 22 2.59 -14.41 -34.44
CA THR A 22 3.51 -13.93 -33.41
C THR A 22 2.78 -13.37 -32.18
N VAL A 23 1.64 -12.70 -32.38
CA VAL A 23 0.83 -12.17 -31.27
C VAL A 23 0.08 -13.28 -30.53
N GLY A 24 -0.45 -14.27 -31.25
CA GLY A 24 -1.14 -15.42 -30.64
C GLY A 24 -0.21 -16.29 -29.77
N ASP A 25 1.01 -16.55 -30.24
CA ASP A 25 1.99 -17.31 -29.47
C ASP A 25 2.50 -16.54 -28.24
N GLN A 26 2.67 -15.22 -28.34
CA GLN A 26 3.04 -14.39 -27.20
C GLN A 26 1.92 -14.33 -26.14
N MET A 27 0.65 -14.21 -26.54
CA MET A 27 -0.46 -14.25 -25.58
C MET A 27 -0.58 -15.62 -24.89
N LYS A 28 -0.32 -16.72 -25.62
CA LYS A 28 -0.36 -18.06 -25.04
C LYS A 28 0.80 -18.29 -24.07
N ALA A 29 1.98 -17.74 -24.37
CA ALA A 29 3.14 -17.74 -23.47
C ALA A 29 2.89 -16.90 -22.21
N VAL A 30 2.29 -15.72 -22.33
CA VAL A 30 1.90 -14.87 -21.20
C VAL A 30 0.82 -15.56 -20.36
N ASN A 31 -0.18 -16.18 -20.97
CA ASN A 31 -1.22 -16.91 -20.24
C ASN A 31 -0.65 -18.15 -19.52
N ALA A 32 0.32 -18.83 -20.11
CA ALA A 32 1.03 -19.92 -19.45
C ALA A 32 1.93 -19.44 -18.29
N ALA A 33 2.56 -18.26 -18.43
CA ALA A 33 3.36 -17.63 -17.38
C ALA A 33 2.50 -17.10 -16.21
N LEU A 34 1.29 -16.60 -16.49
CA LEU A 34 0.34 -16.14 -15.47
C LEU A 34 -0.42 -17.29 -14.81
N ASN A 35 -0.58 -18.42 -15.51
CA ASN A 35 -1.21 -19.63 -15.02
C ASN A 35 -0.18 -20.67 -14.55
N THR A 36 1.01 -20.24 -14.13
CA THR A 36 1.78 -21.03 -13.18
C THR A 36 0.90 -21.14 -11.95
N LYS A 37 0.43 -22.36 -11.67
CA LYS A 37 -0.20 -22.74 -10.41
C LYS A 37 0.73 -22.27 -9.30
N SER A 38 0.49 -21.04 -8.85
CA SER A 38 1.19 -20.42 -7.76
C SER A 38 0.80 -21.31 -6.60
N THR A 39 1.70 -22.21 -6.22
CA THR A 39 1.69 -22.78 -4.89
C THR A 39 1.74 -21.56 -4.00
N SER A 40 0.57 -21.11 -3.55
CA SER A 40 0.45 -20.04 -2.59
C SER A 40 1.19 -20.53 -1.37
N THR A 41 2.48 -20.25 -1.31
CA THR A 41 3.19 -20.14 -0.06
C THR A 41 2.28 -19.22 0.74
N PRO A 42 1.74 -19.65 1.90
CA PRO A 42 1.01 -18.73 2.74
C PRO A 42 1.94 -17.53 2.87
N GLN A 43 1.55 -16.37 2.31
CA GLN A 43 2.11 -15.13 2.79
C GLN A 43 1.83 -15.23 4.27
N THR A 44 2.87 -15.47 5.05
CA THR A 44 2.82 -15.39 6.49
C THR A 44 2.21 -14.03 6.73
N MET A 45 0.92 -14.00 7.07
CA MET A 45 0.27 -12.79 7.53
C MET A 45 1.18 -12.34 8.64
N ALA A 46 1.94 -11.26 8.40
CA ALA A 46 2.84 -10.72 9.40
C ALA A 46 2.03 -10.67 10.69
N SER A 47 2.48 -11.42 11.71
CA SER A 47 1.75 -11.67 12.94
C SER A 47 1.01 -10.40 13.30
N ALA A 48 -0.33 -10.44 13.27
CA ALA A 48 -1.14 -9.23 13.27
C ALA A 48 -0.66 -8.34 14.42
N LYS A 49 0.01 -7.22 14.07
CA LYS A 49 0.52 -6.31 15.09
C LYS A 49 -0.66 -5.95 15.97
N GLN A 50 -0.44 -6.01 17.28
CA GLN A 50 -1.49 -5.67 18.22
C GLN A 50 -1.74 -4.17 18.09
N ASN A 51 -2.82 -3.81 17.40
CA ASN A 51 -3.18 -2.42 17.17
C ASN A 51 -4.25 -2.02 18.18
N GLY A 52 -3.92 -1.07 19.04
CA GLY A 52 -4.83 -0.54 20.03
C GLY A 52 -5.95 0.27 19.39
N THR A 53 -7.06 0.44 20.10
CA THR A 53 -8.22 1.16 19.59
C THR A 53 -8.43 2.43 20.41
N ILE A 54 -8.60 3.55 19.73
CA ILE A 54 -8.91 4.87 20.29
C ILE A 54 -10.08 5.50 19.53
N THR A 55 -10.61 6.62 20.02
CA THR A 55 -11.59 7.42 19.28
C THR A 55 -10.92 8.45 18.37
N ASN A 56 -11.69 8.97 17.43
CA ASN A 56 -11.30 10.05 16.53
C ASN A 56 -10.85 11.28 17.34
N GLN A 57 -11.61 11.61 18.39
CA GLN A 57 -11.28 12.76 19.25
C GLN A 57 -9.96 12.53 20.01
N GLN A 58 -9.75 11.33 20.57
CA GLN A 58 -8.51 10.98 21.26
C GLN A 58 -7.28 11.07 20.36
N CYS A 59 -7.43 10.75 19.07
CA CYS A 59 -6.36 10.91 18.11
C CYS A 59 -6.10 12.39 17.74
N LYS A 60 -7.15 13.21 17.58
CA LYS A 60 -6.99 14.66 17.31
C LYS A 60 -6.32 15.41 18.46
N ASP A 61 -6.65 15.02 19.69
CA ASP A 61 -6.14 15.65 20.92
C ASP A 61 -4.86 14.98 21.43
N SER A 62 -4.20 14.18 20.58
CA SER A 62 -3.08 13.33 20.98
C SER A 62 -1.79 14.11 21.22
N VAL A 63 -1.56 15.21 20.49
CA VAL A 63 -0.30 15.97 20.57
C VAL A 63 -0.05 16.45 22.00
N GLY A 64 1.15 16.22 22.50
CA GLY A 64 1.57 16.54 23.87
C GLY A 64 1.13 15.53 24.94
N LYS A 65 0.24 14.59 24.63
CA LYS A 65 -0.09 13.46 25.52
C LYS A 65 1.07 12.48 25.58
N THR A 66 1.19 11.79 26.70
CA THR A 66 2.28 10.85 26.93
C THR A 66 2.00 9.50 26.29
N LYS A 67 3.06 8.76 25.97
CA LYS A 67 2.99 7.35 25.56
C LYS A 67 2.18 6.52 26.56
N ALA A 68 2.46 6.69 27.85
CA ALA A 68 1.77 5.98 28.93
C ALA A 68 0.25 6.23 28.97
N TYR A 69 -0.22 7.43 28.60
CA TYR A 69 -1.64 7.71 28.48
C TYR A 69 -2.32 6.78 27.45
N PHE A 70 -1.69 6.60 26.29
CA PHE A 70 -2.21 5.71 25.26
C PHE A 70 -2.11 4.24 25.67
N GLU A 71 -1.02 3.83 26.31
CA GLU A 71 -0.85 2.46 26.82
C GLU A 71 -1.96 2.08 27.81
N GLN A 72 -2.32 3.00 28.71
CA GLN A 72 -3.43 2.80 29.65
C GLN A 72 -4.78 2.70 28.92
N LEU A 73 -4.97 3.49 27.87
CA LEU A 73 -6.20 3.52 27.09
C LEU A 73 -6.40 2.23 26.28
N ILE A 74 -5.32 1.74 25.66
CA ILE A 74 -5.36 0.56 24.79
C ILE A 74 -5.12 -0.77 25.54
N GLY A 75 -4.65 -0.70 26.79
CA GLY A 75 -4.44 -1.86 27.65
C GLY A 75 -3.17 -2.67 27.36
N PHE A 76 -2.21 -2.13 26.62
CA PHE A 76 -0.92 -2.78 26.36
C PHE A 76 0.20 -1.76 26.10
N LYS A 77 1.45 -2.23 26.17
CA LYS A 77 2.65 -1.39 26.00
C LYS A 77 2.95 -1.10 24.55
N LEU A 78 3.29 0.16 24.26
CA LEU A 78 3.76 0.57 22.94
C LEU A 78 5.28 0.34 22.89
N ASP A 79 5.77 -0.47 21.94
CA ASP A 79 7.17 -0.85 21.87
C ASP A 79 7.63 -1.08 20.41
N ALA A 80 8.87 -1.48 20.21
CA ALA A 80 9.40 -1.71 18.87
C ALA A 80 8.64 -2.80 18.09
N SER A 81 8.06 -3.79 18.77
CA SER A 81 7.37 -4.93 18.15
C SER A 81 6.04 -4.54 17.50
N ASN A 82 5.31 -3.59 18.10
CA ASN A 82 4.02 -3.10 17.60
C ASN A 82 4.08 -1.69 16.97
N SER A 83 5.26 -1.09 16.91
CA SER A 83 5.51 0.14 16.15
C SER A 83 5.38 -0.09 14.63
N SER A 84 4.90 0.91 13.90
CA SER A 84 5.01 0.98 12.44
C SER A 84 6.34 1.59 11.98
N GLY A 85 7.03 2.30 12.87
CA GLY A 85 8.41 2.74 12.70
C GLY A 85 9.06 2.99 14.06
N TYR A 86 10.31 2.57 14.25
CA TYR A 86 11.02 2.74 15.51
C TYR A 86 12.46 3.15 15.25
N THR A 87 12.81 4.36 15.67
CA THR A 87 14.15 4.95 15.49
C THR A 87 14.57 5.64 16.77
N SER A 88 15.84 6.05 16.87
CA SER A 88 16.34 6.84 18.00
C SER A 88 15.74 8.23 18.12
N PHE A 89 15.03 8.71 17.09
CA PHE A 89 14.46 10.06 17.03
C PHE A 89 12.92 10.07 17.03
N SER A 90 12.29 8.94 16.70
CA SER A 90 10.84 8.84 16.64
C SER A 90 10.37 7.40 16.70
N GLU A 91 9.30 7.19 17.44
CA GLU A 91 8.50 5.97 17.47
C GLU A 91 7.14 6.27 16.82
N THR A 92 6.71 5.45 15.86
CA THR A 92 5.44 5.61 15.15
C THR A 92 4.54 4.41 15.42
N TYR A 93 3.27 4.67 15.75
CA TYR A 93 2.29 3.65 16.12
C TYR A 93 0.99 3.83 15.36
N ASN A 94 0.43 2.71 14.89
CA ASN A 94 -0.85 2.70 14.17
C ASN A 94 -1.96 2.18 15.08
N LEU A 95 -2.81 3.07 15.55
CA LEU A 95 -3.99 2.74 16.36
C LEU A 95 -5.25 2.74 15.48
N ARG A 96 -6.22 1.88 15.78
CA ARG A 96 -7.52 1.87 15.10
C ARG A 96 -8.43 2.95 15.69
N ILE A 97 -9.29 3.52 14.85
CA ILE A 97 -10.31 4.48 15.26
C ILE A 97 -11.65 3.76 15.33
N SER A 98 -12.28 3.71 16.50
CA SER A 98 -13.53 2.95 16.72
C SER A 98 -14.79 3.63 16.18
N ASP A 99 -14.81 4.96 16.15
CA ASP A 99 -15.96 5.82 15.86
C ASP A 99 -15.89 6.48 14.48
N ARG A 100 -15.00 6.00 13.60
CA ARG A 100 -14.83 6.50 12.23
C ARG A 100 -14.82 5.34 11.24
N LYS A 101 -15.58 5.49 10.16
CA LYS A 101 -15.47 4.64 8.97
C LYS A 101 -14.44 5.21 8.00
N ASP A 102 -13.74 4.33 7.30
CA ASP A 102 -12.89 4.72 6.17
C ASP A 102 -13.73 5.21 4.98
N ARG A 103 -13.06 5.71 3.93
CA ARG A 103 -13.70 6.18 2.69
C ARG A 103 -14.61 5.15 2.01
N LEU A 104 -14.40 3.85 2.23
CA LEU A 104 -15.18 2.75 1.66
C LEU A 104 -16.27 2.24 2.62
N GLY A 105 -16.45 2.88 3.77
CA GLY A 105 -17.42 2.46 4.79
C GLY A 105 -16.94 1.30 5.67
N GLY A 106 -15.67 0.90 5.55
CA GLY A 106 -15.02 -0.12 6.36
C GLY A 106 -14.54 0.42 7.71
N ASN A 107 -14.21 -0.50 8.62
CA ASN A 107 -13.71 -0.18 9.97
C ASN A 107 -12.17 -0.14 10.02
N PHE A 108 -11.54 0.34 8.95
CA PHE A 108 -10.08 0.41 8.81
C PHE A 108 -9.51 1.81 9.05
N ALA A 109 -10.30 2.71 9.64
CA ALA A 109 -9.80 4.03 10.01
C ALA A 109 -8.65 3.89 11.03
N ILE A 110 -7.51 4.51 10.72
CA ILE A 110 -6.32 4.46 11.56
C ILE A 110 -5.89 5.87 12.01
N CYS A 111 -5.34 5.92 13.20
CA CYS A 111 -4.59 7.03 13.75
C CYS A 111 -3.12 6.63 13.79
N ILE A 112 -2.27 7.43 13.15
CA ILE A 112 -0.83 7.28 13.19
C ILE A 112 -0.31 8.28 14.23
N LEU A 113 0.32 7.80 15.29
CA LEU A 113 0.94 8.64 16.32
C LEU A 113 2.45 8.60 16.15
N SER A 114 3.09 9.77 16.11
CA SER A 114 4.55 9.91 16.22
C SER A 114 4.90 10.39 17.62
N ILE A 115 5.70 9.60 18.33
CA ILE A 115 6.15 9.84 19.69
C ILE A 115 7.64 10.16 19.65
N ASP A 116 8.04 11.19 20.38
CA ASP A 116 9.45 11.47 20.65
C ASP A 116 9.93 10.56 21.79
N PRO A 117 10.93 9.69 21.56
CA PRO A 117 11.42 8.76 22.58
C PRO A 117 12.07 9.46 23.78
N GLN A 118 12.57 10.69 23.63
CA GLN A 118 13.19 11.42 24.74
C GLN A 118 12.15 11.97 25.72
N THR A 119 11.09 12.57 25.19
CA THR A 119 10.03 13.18 26.01
C THR A 119 8.88 12.21 26.31
N SER A 120 8.83 11.07 25.61
CA SER A 120 7.72 10.11 25.65
C SER A 120 6.36 10.77 25.37
N LYS A 121 6.33 11.80 24.52
CA LYS A 121 5.13 12.54 24.15
C LYS A 121 4.86 12.44 22.66
N VAL A 122 3.58 12.46 22.30
CA VAL A 122 3.17 12.57 20.90
C VAL A 122 3.56 13.94 20.38
N THR A 123 4.33 13.98 19.29
CA THR A 123 4.73 15.20 18.60
C THR A 123 3.83 15.50 17.41
N MET A 124 3.28 14.46 16.78
CA MET A 124 2.42 14.59 15.61
C MET A 124 1.44 13.42 15.54
N PHE A 125 0.28 13.65 14.93
CA PHE A 125 -0.63 12.60 14.50
C PHE A 125 -1.00 12.75 13.03
N SER A 126 -1.44 11.65 12.42
CA SER A 126 -2.06 11.65 11.10
C SER A 126 -3.26 10.70 11.07
N MET A 127 -4.27 11.08 10.31
CA MET A 127 -5.45 10.27 10.03
C MET A 127 -5.66 10.20 8.52
N PRO A 128 -5.09 9.19 7.85
CA PRO A 128 -5.40 8.94 6.46
C PRO A 128 -6.93 8.82 6.26
N THR A 129 -7.43 9.38 5.17
CA THR A 129 -8.85 9.34 4.77
C THR A 129 -9.17 8.12 3.94
#